data_AF-A0AAD6V226-F1
#
_entry.id   AF-A0AAD6V226-F1
#
_cell.length_a   1.000
_cell.length_b   1.000
_cell.length_c   1.000
_cell.angle_alpha   90.00
_cell.angle_beta   90.00
_cell.angle_gamma   90.00
#
_symmetry.space_group_name_H-M   'P 1'
#
loop_
_entity.id
_entity.type
_entity.pdbx_description
1 polymer ?
#
loop_
_entity_poly.entity_id
_entity_poly.type
_entity_poly.pdbx_seq_one_letter_code
_entity_poly.pdbx_strand_id
1 'polypeptide(L)'
;LYRVRRHTVATHPYLQHHLPMLERFGVQGTSDDESDCEDIQNPRYNICGMSWLSMEATNWKQTVDKVRILNKYQAGRVLSTKSERQRFISGKISTRRDQYVPGLPLNAYNAEWLDGDPMRRRLVRAAPNYDFSHDPRVMR
;
A
#
# COMPACT_ATOMS: atom_id res chain seq x y z
N LEU A 1 -6.14 -5.32 6.02
CA LEU A 1 -5.94 -4.77 4.65
C LEU A 1 -5.41 -5.78 3.63
N TYR A 2 -4.36 -6.53 3.96
CA TYR A 2 -3.73 -7.51 3.06
C TYR A 2 -4.70 -8.44 2.32
N ARG A 3 -5.57 -9.16 3.06
CA ARG A 3 -6.54 -10.10 2.47
C ARG A 3 -7.45 -9.45 1.43
N VAL A 4 -7.85 -8.20 1.68
CA VAL A 4 -8.76 -7.45 0.81
C VAL A 4 -8.05 -7.01 -0.47
N ARG A 5 -6.85 -6.41 -0.36
CA ARG A 5 -6.02 -6.06 -1.52
C ARG A 5 -5.71 -7.29 -2.36
N ARG A 6 -5.38 -8.42 -1.71
CA ARG A 6 -5.11 -9.69 -2.39
C ARG A 6 -6.31 -10.17 -3.18
N HIS A 7 -7.51 -10.10 -2.60
CA HIS A 7 -8.73 -10.45 -3.32
C HIS A 7 -8.96 -9.53 -4.52
N THR A 8 -8.84 -8.21 -4.37
CA THR A 8 -8.99 -7.24 -5.47
C THR A 8 -8.00 -7.48 -6.60
N VAL A 9 -6.73 -7.71 -6.27
CA VAL A 9 -5.68 -7.99 -7.26
C VAL A 9 -5.94 -9.31 -7.97
N ALA A 10 -6.38 -10.34 -7.25
CA ALA A 10 -6.67 -11.66 -7.83
C ALA A 10 -7.90 -11.65 -8.74
N THR A 11 -8.90 -10.81 -8.48
CA THR A 11 -10.15 -10.78 -9.26
C THR A 11 -10.10 -9.81 -10.44
N HIS A 12 -9.24 -8.80 -10.42
CA HIS A 12 -9.17 -7.80 -11.48
C HIS A 12 -8.17 -8.20 -12.58
N PRO A 13 -8.60 -8.38 -13.85
CA PRO A 13 -7.74 -8.88 -14.93
C PRO A 13 -6.42 -8.11 -15.11
N TYR A 14 -6.49 -6.78 -15.10
CA TYR A 14 -5.31 -5.93 -15.23
C TYR A 14 -4.42 -5.83 -13.97
N LEU A 15 -4.85 -6.34 -12.81
CA LEU A 15 -4.04 -6.35 -11.59
C LEU A 15 -3.42 -7.71 -11.29
N GLN A 16 -3.93 -8.81 -11.85
CA GLN A 16 -3.51 -10.17 -11.51
C GLN A 16 -2.00 -10.40 -11.59
N HIS A 17 -1.33 -9.79 -12.56
CA HIS A 17 0.12 -9.88 -12.71
C HIS A 17 0.90 -9.33 -11.50
N HIS A 18 0.28 -8.45 -10.71
CA HIS A 18 0.86 -7.93 -9.48
C HIS A 18 0.67 -8.81 -8.24
N LEU A 19 -0.08 -9.91 -8.35
CA LEU A 19 -0.35 -10.81 -7.23
C LEU A 19 0.92 -11.34 -6.55
N PRO A 20 1.95 -11.82 -7.29
CA PRO A 20 3.19 -12.30 -6.67
C PRO A 20 3.90 -11.19 -5.87
N MET A 21 3.88 -9.96 -6.38
CA MET A 21 4.50 -8.84 -5.69
C MET A 21 3.76 -8.46 -4.41
N LEU A 22 2.43 -8.49 -4.44
CA LEU A 22 1.61 -8.26 -3.24
C LEU A 22 1.86 -9.35 -2.19
N GLU A 23 1.99 -10.60 -2.60
CA GLU A 23 2.30 -11.72 -1.68
C GLU A 23 3.67 -11.56 -1.03
N ARG A 24 4.66 -11.03 -1.75
CA ARG A 24 5.98 -10.68 -1.19
C ARG A 24 5.92 -9.55 -0.16
N PHE A 25 5.07 -8.55 -0.37
CA PHE A 25 4.80 -7.54 0.68
C PHE A 25 4.20 -8.19 1.93
N GLY A 26 3.37 -9.22 1.75
CA GLY A 26 2.74 -9.94 2.85
C GLY A 26 1.91 -9.03 3.76
N VAL A 27 1.60 -9.51 4.97
CA VAL A 27 0.82 -8.72 5.94
C VAL A 27 1.63 -7.51 6.43
N GLN A 28 2.92 -7.71 6.72
CA GLN A 28 3.82 -6.69 7.27
C GLN A 28 3.97 -5.48 6.35
N GLY A 29 4.15 -5.73 5.05
CA GLY A 29 4.28 -4.66 4.05
C GLY A 29 2.94 -4.11 3.58
N THR A 30 1.80 -4.69 3.95
CA THR A 30 0.49 -4.30 3.41
C THR A 30 -0.45 -3.69 4.45
N SER A 31 -0.24 -3.95 5.74
CA SER A 31 -1.07 -3.38 6.80
C SER A 31 -0.57 -2.01 7.19
N ASP A 32 -1.40 -1.00 6.99
CA ASP A 32 -1.32 0.26 7.71
C ASP A 32 -2.01 0.07 9.07
N ASP A 33 -1.28 0.33 10.16
CA ASP A 33 -1.91 0.54 11.47
C ASP A 33 -2.65 1.88 11.39
N GLU A 34 -3.98 1.80 11.46
CA GLU A 34 -4.89 2.94 11.37
C GLU A 34 -4.70 3.79 12.63
N SER A 35 -4.08 4.96 12.51
CA SER A 35 -4.13 5.94 13.59
C SER A 35 -5.50 6.59 13.55
N ASP A 36 -6.39 6.19 14.47
CA ASP A 36 -7.64 6.86 14.76
C ASP A 36 -7.32 8.34 15.02
N CYS A 37 -7.62 9.18 14.03
CA CYS A 37 -7.75 10.61 14.27
C CYS A 37 -9.23 10.81 14.63
N GLU A 38 -9.48 11.03 15.92
CA GLU A 38 -10.79 11.38 16.46
C GLU A 38 -11.21 12.76 15.94
N ASP A 39 -11.71 12.82 14.72
CA ASP A 39 -12.58 13.91 14.30
C ASP A 39 -14.01 13.35 14.21
N ILE A 40 -14.77 13.55 15.29
CA ILE A 40 -16.11 12.98 15.51
C ILE A 40 -17.09 13.45 14.42
N GLN A 41 -16.83 14.60 13.79
CA GLN A 41 -17.68 15.17 12.74
C GLN A 41 -17.28 14.74 11.32
N ASN A 42 -16.02 14.42 11.07
CA ASN A 42 -15.55 13.99 9.75
C ASN A 42 -14.33 13.04 9.86
N PRO A 43 -14.56 11.77 10.22
CA PRO A 43 -13.46 10.85 10.52
C PRO A 43 -12.60 10.58 9.28
N ARG A 44 -11.47 11.26 9.20
CA ARG A 44 -10.42 11.05 8.20
C ARG A 44 -9.38 10.12 8.78
N TYR A 45 -9.26 8.93 8.20
CA TYR A 45 -8.17 8.03 8.55
C TYR A 45 -6.91 8.47 7.83
N ASN A 46 -6.01 9.02 8.62
CA ASN A 46 -4.66 9.32 8.21
C ASN A 46 -3.86 8.03 8.20
N ILE A 47 -3.53 7.53 7.02
CA ILE A 47 -2.47 6.54 6.87
C ILE A 47 -1.17 7.25 7.23
N CYS A 48 -0.53 6.91 8.35
CA CYS A 48 0.87 7.26 8.53
C CYS A 48 1.67 6.59 7.40
N GLY A 49 2.66 7.23 6.80
CA GLY A 49 3.50 6.56 5.79
C GLY A 49 4.41 5.50 6.42
N MET A 50 4.75 4.44 5.69
CA MET A 50 5.91 3.60 6.01
C MET A 50 7.17 4.36 5.57
N SER A 51 8.04 4.73 6.50
CA SER A 51 9.29 5.47 6.22
C SER A 51 10.17 4.77 5.18
N TRP A 52 10.23 3.44 5.27
CA TRP A 52 11.05 2.60 4.41
C TRP A 52 10.44 2.36 3.02
N LEU A 53 9.15 2.63 2.81
CA LEU A 53 8.45 2.29 1.58
C LEU A 53 8.57 3.43 0.56
N SER A 54 8.89 3.11 -0.69
CA SER A 54 8.95 4.11 -1.74
C SER A 54 7.59 4.75 -2.01
N MET A 55 7.59 5.98 -2.51
CA MET A 55 6.36 6.65 -2.94
C MET A 55 5.69 5.89 -4.10
N GLU A 56 6.50 5.28 -4.98
CA GLU A 56 6.03 4.44 -6.09
C GLU A 56 5.22 3.24 -5.59
N ALA A 57 5.77 2.45 -4.65
CA ALA A 57 5.08 1.32 -4.05
C ALA A 57 3.86 1.75 -3.20
N THR A 58 3.92 2.94 -2.60
CA THR A 58 2.79 3.53 -1.87
C THR A 58 1.63 3.86 -2.81
N ASN A 59 1.90 4.60 -3.90
CA ASN A 59 0.92 4.93 -4.92
C ASN A 59 0.35 3.67 -5.60
N TRP A 60 1.19 2.66 -5.76
CA TRP A 60 0.77 1.37 -6.29
C TRP A 60 -0.30 0.71 -5.40
N LYS A 61 -0.06 0.63 -4.09
CA LYS A 61 -1.06 0.12 -3.11
C LYS A 61 -2.34 0.95 -3.08
N GLN A 62 -2.23 2.27 -3.18
CA GLN A 62 -3.40 3.16 -3.22
C GLN A 62 -4.26 2.92 -4.46
N THR A 63 -3.64 2.62 -5.60
CA THR A 63 -4.37 2.32 -6.83
C THR A 63 -5.22 1.07 -6.66
N VAL A 64 -4.67 0.00 -6.06
CA VAL A 64 -5.44 -1.21 -5.71
C VAL A 64 -6.61 -0.88 -4.78
N ASP A 65 -6.41 -0.01 -3.79
CA ASP A 65 -7.49 0.43 -2.89
C ASP A 65 -8.59 1.22 -3.62
N LYS A 66 -8.22 2.09 -4.57
CA LYS A 66 -9.17 2.84 -5.41
C LYS A 66 -9.99 1.92 -6.31
N VAL A 67 -9.35 0.96 -6.96
CA VAL A 67 -10.02 -0.05 -7.80
C VAL A 67 -11.05 -0.83 -7.00
N ARG A 68 -10.70 -1.23 -5.77
CA ARG A 68 -11.66 -1.89 -4.88
C ARG A 68 -12.90 -1.04 -4.64
N ILE A 69 -12.71 0.24 -4.37
CA ILE A 69 -13.80 1.19 -4.11
C ILE A 69 -14.67 1.33 -5.37
N LEU A 70 -14.07 1.50 -6.54
CA LEU A 70 -14.78 1.58 -7.83
C LEU A 70 -15.61 0.32 -8.10
N ASN A 71 -15.04 -0.88 -7.93
CA ASN A 71 -15.75 -2.14 -8.13
C ASN A 71 -16.99 -2.28 -7.23
N LYS A 72 -16.92 -1.75 -6.00
CA LYS A 72 -18.07 -1.75 -5.08
C LYS A 72 -19.16 -0.77 -5.50
N TYR A 73 -18.78 0.42 -5.97
CA TYR A 73 -19.72 1.40 -6.54
C TYR A 73 -20.43 0.82 -7.77
N GLN A 74 -19.68 0.23 -8.70
CA GLN A 74 -20.25 -0.39 -9.91
C GLN A 74 -21.18 -1.56 -9.58
N ALA A 75 -20.90 -2.32 -8.53
CA ALA A 75 -21.74 -3.42 -8.06
C ALA A 75 -23.01 -2.96 -7.30
N GLY A 76 -23.30 -1.66 -7.25
CA GLY A 76 -24.46 -1.10 -6.54
C GLY A 76 -24.41 -1.31 -5.02
N ARG A 77 -23.24 -1.63 -4.46
CA ARG A 77 -23.09 -1.87 -3.02
C ARG A 77 -22.97 -0.53 -2.30
N VAL A 78 -23.89 -0.26 -1.37
CA VAL A 78 -23.80 0.90 -0.47
C VAL A 78 -22.50 0.81 0.31
N LEU A 79 -21.67 1.85 0.21
CA LEU A 79 -20.44 1.95 0.99
C LEU A 79 -20.82 1.95 2.48
N SER A 80 -20.40 0.91 3.21
CA SER A 80 -20.54 0.91 4.66
C SER A 80 -19.64 2.01 5.23
N THR A 81 -20.24 2.99 5.90
CA THR A 81 -19.64 4.23 6.39
C THR A 81 -18.43 4.07 7.32
N LYS A 82 -18.14 2.86 7.82
CA LYS A 82 -17.01 2.60 8.74
C LYS A 82 -15.73 2.08 8.09
N SER A 83 -15.79 1.41 6.92
CA SER A 83 -14.61 0.70 6.36
C SER A 83 -14.05 1.30 5.06
N GLU A 84 -14.68 2.37 4.58
CA GLU A 84 -14.48 2.94 3.24
C GLU A 84 -14.30 4.45 3.22
N ARG A 85 -13.93 5.02 4.36
CA ARG A 85 -13.58 6.44 4.43
C ARG A 85 -12.28 6.68 3.66
N GLN A 86 -12.25 7.77 2.89
CA GLN A 86 -11.09 8.17 2.10
C GLN A 86 -9.85 8.21 2.98
N ARG A 87 -8.84 7.44 2.58
CA ARG A 87 -7.59 7.35 3.29
C ARG A 87 -6.62 8.37 2.72
N PHE A 88 -6.16 9.27 3.57
CA PHE A 88 -5.16 10.25 3.19
C PHE A 88 -3.82 9.82 3.79
N ILE A 89 -2.74 9.92 3.01
CA ILE A 89 -1.39 9.82 3.60
C ILE A 89 -1.23 11.08 4.43
N SER A 90 -1.11 10.92 5.74
CA SER A 90 -0.63 12.03 6.56
C SER A 90 0.85 12.21 6.34
N GLY A 91 1.34 13.46 6.42
CA GLY A 91 2.77 13.73 6.52
C GLY A 91 3.43 13.16 7.79
N LYS A 92 2.67 12.48 8.65
CA LYS A 92 3.18 11.81 9.85
C LYS A 92 3.74 10.44 9.44
N ILE A 93 5.03 10.27 9.71
CA ILE A 93 5.74 9.00 9.58
C ILE A 93 5.68 8.32 10.95
N SER A 94 5.24 7.06 11.01
CA SER A 94 5.22 6.32 12.27
C SER A 94 6.56 5.64 12.53
N THR A 95 7.12 5.85 13.72
CA THR A 95 8.38 5.24 14.19
C THR A 95 8.21 3.76 14.60
N ARG A 96 6.98 3.29 14.83
CA ARG A 96 6.70 1.85 15.08
C ARG A 96 6.91 0.97 13.83
N ARG A 97 7.12 1.58 12.66
CA ARG A 97 7.16 0.92 11.34
C ARG A 97 8.56 0.62 10.83
N ASP A 98 9.58 0.63 11.67
CA ASP A 98 10.94 0.22 11.28
C ASP A 98 11.07 -1.29 10.98
N GLN A 99 9.97 -2.06 11.07
CA GLN A 99 9.88 -3.39 10.48
C GLN A 99 9.69 -3.27 8.96
N TYR A 100 10.80 -3.15 8.25
CA TYR A 100 10.83 -3.30 6.80
C TYR A 100 10.66 -4.77 6.41
N VAL A 101 10.12 -5.02 5.20
CA VAL A 101 10.06 -6.37 4.65
C VAL A 101 11.35 -6.61 3.87
N PRO A 102 12.22 -7.56 4.27
CA PRO A 102 13.40 -7.90 3.50
C PRO A 102 13.02 -8.66 2.22
N GLY A 103 13.88 -8.60 1.22
CA GLY A 103 13.75 -9.32 -0.03
C GLY A 103 12.79 -8.66 -1.03
N LEU A 104 12.37 -7.42 -0.84
CA LEU A 104 11.58 -6.69 -1.84
C LEU A 104 12.51 -6.13 -2.94
N PRO A 105 11.96 -5.74 -4.10
CA PRO A 105 12.67 -4.97 -5.13
C PRO A 105 13.31 -3.71 -4.55
N LEU A 106 14.47 -3.30 -5.06
CA LEU A 106 15.17 -2.12 -4.54
C LEU A 106 14.31 -0.84 -4.65
N ASN A 107 13.58 -0.68 -5.75
CA ASN A 107 12.65 0.44 -5.95
C ASN A 107 11.37 0.36 -5.10
N ALA A 108 11.16 -0.72 -4.32
CA ALA A 108 10.11 -0.77 -3.31
C ALA A 108 10.50 0.01 -2.04
N TYR A 109 11.79 0.28 -1.84
CA TYR A 109 12.29 0.99 -0.67
C TYR A 109 12.48 2.48 -0.96
N ASN A 110 12.24 3.32 0.04
CA ASN A 110 12.55 4.74 -0.01
C ASN A 110 14.08 4.93 -0.05
N ALA A 111 14.57 5.72 -1.00
CA ALA A 111 16.00 5.95 -1.21
C ALA A 111 16.66 6.64 0.00
N GLU A 112 16.04 7.68 0.55
CA GLU A 112 16.53 8.39 1.74
C GLU A 112 16.60 7.45 2.95
N TRP A 113 15.61 6.57 3.10
CA TRP A 113 15.62 5.56 4.15
C TRP A 113 16.76 4.53 3.94
N LEU A 114 17.00 4.08 2.70
CA LEU A 114 18.12 3.16 2.42
C LEU A 114 19.48 3.81 2.67
N ASP A 115 19.63 5.10 2.35
CA ASP A 115 20.89 5.83 2.44
C ASP A 115 21.16 6.37 3.84
N GLY A 116 20.12 6.47 4.68
CA GLY A 116 20.25 6.87 6.08
C GLY A 116 21.00 5.87 6.96
N ASP A 117 21.24 4.64 6.52
CA ASP A 117 22.09 3.66 7.22
C ASP A 117 22.75 2.70 6.20
N PRO A 118 24.09 2.70 6.09
CA PRO A 118 24.83 1.83 5.17
C PRO A 118 24.54 0.34 5.31
N MET A 119 24.10 -0.13 6.49
CA MET A 119 23.71 -1.52 6.72
C MET A 119 22.36 -1.88 6.09
N ARG A 120 21.45 -0.92 5.91
CA ARG A 120 20.12 -1.19 5.35
C ARG A 120 20.19 -1.80 3.96
N ARG A 121 21.03 -1.26 3.06
CA ARG A 121 21.23 -1.80 1.71
C ARG A 121 21.66 -3.28 1.71
N ARG A 122 22.45 -3.70 2.72
CA ARG A 122 22.87 -5.10 2.88
C ARG A 122 21.77 -5.96 3.50
N LEU A 123 21.06 -5.44 4.50
CA LEU A 123 20.03 -6.18 5.24
C LEU A 123 18.75 -6.40 4.45
N VAL A 124 18.36 -5.45 3.58
CA VAL A 124 17.16 -5.61 2.76
C VAL A 124 17.25 -6.76 1.77
N ARG A 125 18.46 -7.24 1.41
CA ARG A 125 18.66 -8.35 0.45
C ARG A 125 17.79 -8.17 -0.80
N ALA A 126 17.85 -6.98 -1.39
CA ALA A 126 16.90 -6.55 -2.40
C ALA A 126 16.91 -7.46 -3.63
N ALA A 127 15.72 -7.69 -4.16
CA ALA A 127 15.54 -8.37 -5.43
C ALA A 127 15.65 -7.39 -6.61
N PRO A 128 15.64 -7.88 -7.87
CA PRO A 128 15.55 -7.02 -9.04
C PRO A 128 14.35 -6.06 -8.95
N ASN A 129 14.49 -4.90 -9.59
CA ASN A 129 13.44 -3.89 -9.66
C ASN A 129 12.15 -4.47 -10.22
N TYR A 130 11.05 -3.92 -9.75
CA TYR A 130 9.72 -4.33 -10.14
C TYR A 130 8.95 -3.16 -10.71
N ASP A 131 8.18 -3.39 -11.76
CA ASP A 131 7.35 -2.36 -12.36
C ASP A 131 6.07 -2.15 -11.54
N PHE A 132 6.01 -1.02 -10.83
CA PHE A 132 4.84 -0.61 -10.03
C PHE A 132 3.80 0.18 -10.85
N SER A 133 4.01 0.31 -12.16
CA SER A 133 3.03 0.92 -13.04
C SER A 133 1.78 0.05 -13.16
N HIS A 134 0.66 0.70 -13.42
CA HIS A 134 -0.62 0.04 -13.65
C HIS A 134 -1.04 0.24 -15.09
N ASP A 135 -1.69 -0.76 -15.68
CA ASP A 135 -2.39 -0.57 -16.95
C ASP A 135 -3.43 0.56 -16.79
N PRO A 136 -3.49 1.55 -17.70
CA PRO A 136 -4.46 2.64 -17.61
C PRO A 136 -5.93 2.18 -17.55
N ARG A 137 -6.22 0.97 -18.02
CA ARG A 137 -7.56 0.34 -18.00
C ARG A 137 -7.97 -0.17 -16.62
N VAL A 138 -7.06 -0.19 -15.64
CA VAL A 138 -7.35 -0.56 -14.24
C VAL A 138 -8.40 0.37 -13.61
N MET A 139 -8.49 1.63 -14.05
CA MET A 139 -9.40 2.63 -13.49
C MET A 139 -10.64 2.89 -14.37
N ARG A 140 -10.87 2.08 -15.41
CA ARG A 140 -11.99 2.26 -16.36
C ARG A 140 -13.17 1.38 -16.03
#